data_AF-A0AAV3XP41-F1
#
_entry.id   AF-A0AAV3XP41-F1
#
_cell.length_a   1.000
_cell.length_b   1.000
_cell.length_c   1.000
_cell.angle_alpha   90.00
_cell.angle_beta   90.00
_cell.angle_gamma   90.00
#
_symmetry.space_group_name_H-M   'P 1'
#
loop_
_entity.id
_entity.type
_entity.pdbx_description
1 polymer ?
#
loop_
_entity_poly.entity_id
_entity_poly.type
_entity_poly.pdbx_seq_one_letter_code
_entity_poly.pdbx_strand_id
1 'polypeptide(L)'
;MKASQDTFSGYQVPESVKRLLMQAVDNWENTAIADEYMNQALAKAEAYPDILVAAYRYFYYKGNNPMALQMAEKILATVKRAENLPDDWEKLKPILTIRRQEPEIRRYLNAYAATGFILAKMGEVQQAKAVTEKIQDIDHESEFGASIVLDILTR
;
A
#
# COMPACT_ATOMS: atom_id res chain seq x y z
N MET A 1 -10.92 8.07 19.35
CA MET A 1 -10.61 9.11 18.35
C MET A 1 -11.80 9.26 17.44
N LYS A 2 -12.42 10.43 17.33
CA LYS A 2 -13.46 10.69 16.31
C LYS A 2 -12.73 10.97 14.99
N ALA A 3 -12.89 10.10 14.00
CA ALA A 3 -12.43 10.39 12.65
C ALA A 3 -13.28 11.55 12.10
N SER A 4 -12.66 12.71 11.90
CA SER A 4 -13.31 13.87 11.30
C SER A 4 -13.70 13.55 9.85
N GLN A 5 -14.88 14.02 9.43
CA GLN A 5 -15.50 13.77 8.12
C GLN A 5 -14.65 14.22 6.91
N ASP A 6 -13.56 14.97 7.13
CA ASP A 6 -12.66 15.49 6.09
C ASP A 6 -11.50 14.55 5.69
N THR A 7 -11.36 13.37 6.28
CA THR A 7 -10.15 12.53 6.07
C THR A 7 -10.03 11.91 4.67
N PHE A 8 -11.06 12.03 3.81
CA PHE A 8 -11.14 11.37 2.50
C PHE A 8 -11.08 12.33 1.28
N SER A 9 -10.72 13.61 1.43
CA SER A 9 -10.81 14.57 0.31
C SER A 9 -9.97 14.20 -0.94
N GLY A 10 -8.98 13.30 -0.80
CA GLY A 10 -8.20 12.73 -1.91
C GLY A 10 -8.67 11.37 -2.44
N TYR A 11 -9.66 10.72 -1.81
CA TYR A 11 -10.16 9.39 -2.22
C TYR A 11 -11.35 9.54 -3.17
N GLN A 12 -11.13 9.24 -4.45
CA GLN A 12 -12.16 9.34 -5.50
C GLN A 12 -13.04 8.08 -5.50
N VAL A 13 -13.78 7.86 -4.41
CA VAL A 13 -14.68 6.72 -4.24
C VAL A 13 -16.11 7.18 -3.95
N PRO A 14 -17.15 6.42 -4.37
CA PRO A 14 -18.54 6.76 -4.11
C PRO A 14 -18.84 6.86 -2.62
N GLU A 15 -19.86 7.64 -2.27
CA GLU A 15 -20.30 7.82 -0.88
C GLU A 15 -20.70 6.49 -0.21
N SER A 16 -21.20 5.52 -0.98
CA SER A 16 -21.46 4.17 -0.49
C SER A 16 -20.19 3.44 -0.04
N VAL A 17 -19.06 3.63 -0.74
CA VAL A 17 -17.75 3.08 -0.34
C VAL A 17 -17.21 3.81 0.88
N LYS A 18 -17.29 5.15 0.92
CA LYS A 18 -16.83 5.93 2.08
C LYS A 18 -17.54 5.48 3.35
N ARG A 19 -18.86 5.29 3.29
CA ARG A 19 -19.65 4.76 4.42
C ARG A 19 -19.16 3.38 4.88
N LEU A 20 -18.87 2.46 3.97
CA LEU A 20 -18.32 1.14 4.33
C LEU A 20 -16.96 1.28 5.06
N LEU A 21 -16.05 2.09 4.52
CA LEU A 21 -14.74 2.32 5.14
C LEU A 21 -14.87 2.99 6.52
N MET A 22 -15.77 3.95 6.66
CA MET A 22 -16.08 4.57 7.96
C MET A 22 -16.65 3.56 8.95
N GLN A 23 -17.58 2.71 8.53
CA GLN A 23 -18.14 1.67 9.40
C GLN A 23 -17.09 0.66 9.88
N ALA A 24 -16.09 0.33 9.04
CA ALA A 24 -14.95 -0.48 9.46
C ALA A 24 -14.12 0.21 10.57
N VAL A 25 -13.95 1.53 10.48
CA VAL A 25 -13.24 2.33 11.51
C VAL A 25 -14.09 2.50 12.78
N ASP A 26 -15.39 2.80 12.65
CA ASP A 26 -16.28 2.99 13.79
C ASP A 26 -16.42 1.73 14.64
N ASN A 27 -16.31 0.55 14.00
CA ASN A 27 -16.34 -0.75 14.66
C ASN A 27 -14.94 -1.28 14.98
N TRP A 28 -13.91 -0.43 15.06
CA TRP A 28 -12.52 -0.86 15.23
C TRP A 28 -12.36 -1.91 16.34
N GLU A 29 -12.91 -1.73 17.53
CA GLU A 29 -12.72 -2.72 18.61
C GLU A 29 -13.41 -4.08 18.34
N ASN A 30 -14.41 -4.12 17.46
CA ASN A 30 -15.07 -5.35 17.03
C ASN A 30 -14.53 -5.80 15.67
N THR A 31 -13.41 -6.53 15.70
CA THR A 31 -12.71 -6.99 14.49
C THR A 31 -13.61 -7.74 13.51
N ALA A 32 -14.53 -8.59 13.98
CA ALA A 32 -15.42 -9.34 13.09
C ALA A 32 -16.32 -8.41 12.25
N ILE A 33 -16.94 -7.42 12.88
CA ILE A 33 -17.80 -6.44 12.20
C ILE A 33 -16.97 -5.50 11.34
N ALA A 34 -15.82 -5.03 11.83
CA ALA A 34 -14.95 -4.14 11.08
C ALA A 34 -14.41 -4.80 9.80
N ASP A 35 -14.00 -6.08 9.89
CA ASP A 35 -13.54 -6.86 8.75
C ASP A 35 -14.67 -7.11 7.75
N GLU A 36 -15.91 -7.30 8.20
CA GLU A 36 -17.07 -7.43 7.31
C GLU A 36 -17.26 -6.18 6.45
N TYR A 37 -17.25 -4.99 7.07
CA TYR A 37 -17.36 -3.72 6.32
C TYR A 37 -16.17 -3.49 5.39
N MET A 38 -14.95 -3.84 5.82
CA MET A 38 -13.76 -3.76 4.97
C MET A 38 -13.87 -4.70 3.76
N ASN A 39 -14.36 -5.93 3.95
CA ASN A 39 -14.57 -6.89 2.86
C ASN A 39 -15.64 -6.43 1.86
N GLN A 40 -16.72 -5.82 2.36
CA GLN A 40 -17.73 -5.20 1.49
C GLN A 40 -17.16 -4.04 0.67
N ALA A 41 -16.24 -3.25 1.23
CA ALA A 41 -15.54 -2.21 0.48
C ALA A 41 -14.59 -2.85 -0.55
N LEU A 42 -13.80 -3.85 -0.16
CA LEU A 42 -12.85 -4.56 -1.03
C LEU A 42 -13.50 -5.21 -2.24
N ALA A 43 -14.76 -5.65 -2.14
CA ALA A 43 -15.53 -6.15 -3.27
C ALA A 43 -15.72 -5.11 -4.40
N LYS A 44 -15.45 -3.82 -4.12
CA LYS A 44 -15.55 -2.71 -5.09
C LYS A 44 -14.18 -2.20 -5.55
N ALA A 45 -13.09 -2.84 -5.13
CA ALA A 45 -11.72 -2.36 -5.36
C ALA A 45 -11.29 -2.39 -6.85
N GLU A 46 -11.90 -3.23 -7.67
CA GLU A 46 -11.62 -3.25 -9.12
C GLU A 46 -12.02 -1.92 -9.79
N ALA A 47 -13.17 -1.38 -9.41
CA ALA A 47 -13.64 -0.08 -9.91
C ALA A 47 -12.94 1.10 -9.22
N TYR A 48 -12.48 0.90 -7.98
CA TYR A 48 -11.91 1.96 -7.14
C TYR A 48 -10.62 1.48 -6.44
N PRO A 49 -9.46 1.53 -7.13
CA PRO A 49 -8.18 1.04 -6.59
C PRO A 49 -7.72 1.70 -5.29
N ASP A 50 -8.17 2.93 -5.02
CA ASP A 50 -7.92 3.63 -3.76
C ASP A 50 -8.37 2.81 -2.54
N ILE A 51 -9.41 1.96 -2.68
CA ILE A 51 -9.88 1.07 -1.60
C ILE A 51 -8.76 0.14 -1.13
N LEU A 52 -7.86 -0.30 -2.01
CA LEU A 52 -6.73 -1.15 -1.64
C LEU A 52 -5.76 -0.42 -0.71
N VAL A 53 -5.57 0.89 -0.88
CA VAL A 53 -4.72 1.71 0.00
C VAL A 53 -5.35 1.84 1.39
N ALA A 54 -6.67 2.04 1.45
CA ALA A 54 -7.41 2.05 2.71
C ALA A 54 -7.34 0.69 3.43
N ALA A 55 -7.55 -0.40 2.70
CA ALA A 55 -7.48 -1.76 3.24
C ALA A 55 -6.06 -2.12 3.71
N TYR A 56 -5.02 -1.75 2.96
CA TYR A 56 -3.63 -1.89 3.37
C TYR A 56 -3.41 -1.26 4.76
N ARG A 57 -3.77 0.03 4.92
CA ARG A 57 -3.61 0.74 6.20
C ARG A 57 -4.42 0.10 7.32
N TYR A 58 -5.67 -0.28 7.03
CA TYR A 58 -6.53 -0.96 7.99
C TYR A 58 -5.88 -2.23 8.54
N PHE A 59 -5.48 -3.17 7.68
CA PHE A 59 -4.87 -4.43 8.11
C PHE A 59 -3.51 -4.21 8.77
N TYR A 60 -2.73 -3.24 8.28
CA TYR A 60 -1.45 -2.88 8.86
C TYR A 60 -1.59 -2.42 10.32
N TYR A 61 -2.51 -1.49 10.59
CA TYR A 61 -2.75 -1.00 11.95
C TYR A 61 -3.48 -2.00 12.85
N LYS A 62 -4.24 -2.94 12.27
CA LYS A 62 -4.77 -4.11 12.97
C LYS A 62 -3.72 -5.13 13.37
N GLY A 63 -2.48 -4.98 12.89
CA GLY A 63 -1.41 -5.96 13.09
C GLY A 63 -1.55 -7.21 12.22
N ASN A 64 -2.51 -7.24 11.28
CA ASN A 64 -2.65 -8.32 10.31
C ASN A 64 -1.69 -8.09 9.12
N ASN A 65 -0.40 -8.28 9.38
CA ASN A 65 0.66 -8.07 8.40
C ASN A 65 0.48 -8.92 7.11
N PRO A 66 0.06 -10.20 7.16
CA PRO A 66 -0.19 -10.97 5.93
C PRO A 66 -1.25 -10.34 5.02
N MET A 67 -2.37 -9.88 5.58
CA MET A 67 -3.40 -9.19 4.79
C MET A 67 -2.93 -7.83 4.29
N ALA A 68 -2.15 -7.10 5.09
CA ALA A 68 -1.55 -5.84 4.66
C ALA A 68 -0.61 -6.05 3.45
N LEU A 69 0.25 -7.07 3.50
CA LEU A 69 1.13 -7.45 2.39
C LEU A 69 0.32 -7.78 1.13
N GLN A 70 -0.72 -8.59 1.27
CA GLN A 70 -1.60 -8.95 0.15
C GLN A 70 -2.24 -7.70 -0.49
N MET A 71 -2.63 -6.69 0.30
CA MET A 71 -3.19 -5.45 -0.25
C MET A 71 -2.13 -4.62 -0.98
N ALA A 72 -0.92 -4.52 -0.44
CA ALA A 72 0.20 -3.86 -1.10
C ALA A 72 0.53 -4.53 -2.45
N GLU A 73 0.59 -5.86 -2.51
CA GLU A 73 0.80 -6.63 -3.74
C GLU A 73 -0.31 -6.41 -4.77
N LYS A 74 -1.57 -6.34 -4.33
CA LYS A 74 -2.70 -6.00 -5.22
C LYS A 74 -2.58 -4.59 -5.80
N ILE A 75 -2.11 -3.61 -5.01
CA ILE A 75 -1.84 -2.26 -5.53
C ILE A 75 -0.77 -2.33 -6.62
N LEU A 76 0.34 -3.02 -6.37
CA LEU A 76 1.41 -3.21 -7.35
C LEU A 76 0.88 -3.82 -8.65
N ALA A 77 0.14 -4.93 -8.57
CA ALA A 77 -0.43 -5.60 -9.73
C ALA A 77 -1.42 -4.71 -10.50
N THR A 78 -2.21 -3.91 -9.77
CA THR A 78 -3.19 -2.99 -10.38
C THR A 78 -2.49 -1.90 -11.17
N VAL A 79 -1.49 -1.23 -10.57
CA VAL A 79 -0.74 -0.19 -11.27
C VAL A 79 0.07 -0.77 -12.43
N LYS A 80 0.73 -1.92 -12.25
CA LYS A 80 1.47 -2.56 -13.36
C LYS A 80 0.59 -2.82 -14.58
N ARG A 81 -0.64 -3.29 -14.36
CA ARG A 81 -1.59 -3.52 -15.44
C ARG A 81 -2.05 -2.21 -16.08
N ALA A 82 -2.42 -1.21 -15.28
CA ALA A 82 -2.93 0.06 -15.77
C ALA A 82 -1.88 0.83 -16.59
N GLU A 83 -0.62 0.79 -16.15
CA GLU A 83 0.51 1.53 -16.72
C GLU A 83 1.35 0.69 -17.70
N ASN A 84 0.95 -0.55 -17.99
CA ASN A 84 1.69 -1.52 -18.81
C ASN A 84 3.17 -1.66 -18.41
N LEU A 85 3.44 -1.73 -17.10
CA LEU A 85 4.80 -1.79 -16.57
C LEU A 85 5.41 -3.19 -16.77
N PRO A 86 6.69 -3.29 -17.18
CA PRO A 86 7.37 -4.56 -17.37
C PRO A 86 7.67 -5.26 -16.03
N ASP A 87 7.80 -6.59 -16.07
CA ASP A 87 8.24 -7.40 -14.91
C ASP A 87 9.75 -7.35 -14.68
N ASP A 88 10.51 -7.21 -15.76
CA ASP A 88 11.97 -7.11 -15.72
C ASP A 88 12.42 -5.81 -15.04
N TRP A 89 13.25 -5.92 -13.99
CA TRP A 89 13.65 -4.78 -13.18
C TRP A 89 14.48 -3.76 -13.96
N GLU A 90 15.39 -4.21 -14.82
CA GLU A 90 16.25 -3.32 -15.62
C GLU A 90 15.43 -2.47 -16.58
N LYS A 91 14.31 -3.00 -17.08
CA LYS A 91 13.33 -2.24 -17.88
C LYS A 91 12.39 -1.40 -17.02
N LEU A 92 12.01 -1.87 -15.84
CA LEU A 92 11.05 -1.20 -14.96
C LEU A 92 11.65 0.04 -14.28
N LYS A 93 12.87 -0.08 -13.74
CA LYS A 93 13.58 0.96 -13.00
C LYS A 93 13.58 2.33 -13.70
N PRO A 94 14.01 2.48 -14.97
CA PRO A 94 14.04 3.80 -15.62
C PRO A 94 12.65 4.42 -15.74
N ILE A 95 11.60 3.62 -15.96
CA ILE A 95 10.21 4.11 -16.02
C ILE A 95 9.80 4.68 -14.67
N LEU A 96 10.03 3.92 -13.59
CA LEU A 96 9.71 4.36 -12.24
C LEU A 96 10.49 5.60 -11.82
N THR A 97 11.78 5.70 -12.18
CA THR A 97 12.63 6.87 -11.86
C THR A 97 12.17 8.13 -12.58
N ILE A 98 11.91 8.05 -13.90
CA ILE A 98 11.52 9.20 -14.73
C ILE A 98 10.11 9.68 -14.34
N ARG A 99 9.19 8.75 -14.16
CA ARG A 99 7.76 9.04 -13.91
C ARG A 99 7.40 9.12 -12.43
N ARG A 100 8.39 9.19 -11.51
CA ARG A 100 8.16 9.03 -10.06
C ARG A 100 7.13 9.97 -9.43
N GLN A 101 6.93 11.14 -10.03
CA GLN A 101 5.98 12.15 -9.55
C GLN A 101 4.58 11.99 -10.13
N GLU A 102 4.39 11.11 -11.12
CA GLU A 102 3.07 10.79 -11.63
C GLU A 102 2.28 10.02 -10.57
N PRO A 103 0.99 10.31 -10.36
CA PRO A 103 0.22 9.76 -9.24
C PRO A 103 0.25 8.23 -9.14
N GLU A 104 0.08 7.51 -10.25
CA GLU A 104 0.04 6.05 -10.25
C GLU A 104 1.42 5.42 -10.02
N ILE A 105 2.48 6.02 -10.58
CA ILE A 105 3.85 5.56 -10.33
C ILE A 105 4.26 5.83 -8.89
N ARG A 106 3.90 6.99 -8.34
CA ARG A 106 4.09 7.31 -6.93
C ARG A 106 3.32 6.34 -6.03
N ARG A 107 2.10 5.95 -6.41
CA ARG A 107 1.31 4.92 -5.71
C ARG A 107 2.02 3.56 -5.74
N TYR A 108 2.57 3.15 -6.88
CA TYR A 108 3.37 1.93 -7.01
C TYR A 108 4.59 1.97 -6.09
N LEU A 109 5.38 3.05 -6.11
CA LEU A 109 6.58 3.19 -5.28
C LEU A 109 6.26 3.14 -3.78
N ASN A 110 5.19 3.83 -3.35
CA ASN A 110 4.71 3.75 -1.96
C ASN A 110 4.29 2.33 -1.56
N ALA A 111 3.53 1.64 -2.41
CA ALA A 111 3.13 0.26 -2.15
C ALA A 111 4.34 -0.68 -2.13
N TYR A 112 5.32 -0.46 -3.00
CA TYR A 112 6.50 -1.32 -3.10
C TYR A 112 7.41 -1.14 -1.88
N ALA A 113 7.64 0.11 -1.45
CA ALA A 113 8.33 0.39 -0.19
C ALA A 113 7.59 -0.21 1.02
N ALA A 114 6.25 -0.13 1.05
CA ALA A 114 5.43 -0.76 2.08
C ALA A 114 5.62 -2.28 2.14
N THR A 115 5.73 -2.98 1.00
CA THR A 115 6.02 -4.42 1.01
C THR A 115 7.33 -4.74 1.73
N GLY A 116 8.40 -3.98 1.48
CA GLY A 116 9.68 -4.13 2.17
C GLY A 116 9.55 -3.96 3.69
N PHE A 117 8.80 -2.95 4.13
CA PHE A 117 8.53 -2.73 5.55
C PHE A 117 7.75 -3.89 6.19
N ILE A 118 6.68 -4.36 5.53
CA ILE A 118 5.83 -5.43 6.07
C ILE A 118 6.59 -6.75 6.14
N LEU A 119 7.37 -7.08 5.11
CA LEU A 119 8.24 -8.25 5.07
C LEU A 119 9.26 -8.22 6.23
N ALA A 120 9.89 -7.06 6.47
CA ALA A 120 10.79 -6.89 7.62
C ALA A 120 10.07 -7.17 8.95
N LYS A 121 8.86 -6.62 9.12
CA LYS A 121 8.04 -6.83 10.32
C LYS A 121 7.59 -8.28 10.50
N MET A 122 7.47 -9.04 9.42
CA MET A 122 7.15 -10.47 9.44
C MET A 122 8.38 -11.36 9.65
N GLY A 123 9.60 -10.78 9.68
CA GLY A 123 10.86 -11.53 9.81
C GLY A 123 11.42 -12.05 8.49
N GLU A 124 10.83 -11.68 7.36
CA GLU A 124 11.26 -12.07 6.00
C GLU A 124 12.42 -11.18 5.52
N VAL A 125 13.53 -11.21 6.27
CA VAL A 125 14.63 -10.25 6.16
C VAL A 125 15.23 -10.19 4.75
N GLN A 126 15.47 -11.34 4.10
CA GLN A 126 16.10 -11.37 2.78
C GLN A 126 15.21 -10.76 1.71
N GLN A 127 13.90 -11.04 1.76
CA GLN A 127 12.94 -10.47 0.82
C GLN A 127 12.76 -8.96 1.06
N ALA A 128 12.67 -8.57 2.33
CA ALA A 128 12.58 -7.16 2.72
C ALA A 128 13.79 -6.36 2.20
N LYS A 129 15.00 -6.87 2.39
CA LYS A 129 16.24 -6.27 1.89
C LYS A 129 16.23 -6.12 0.37
N ALA A 130 15.88 -7.17 -0.36
CA ALA A 130 15.83 -7.13 -1.82
C ALA A 130 14.84 -6.07 -2.36
N VAL A 131 13.72 -5.85 -1.66
CA VAL A 131 12.74 -4.81 -2.00
C VAL A 131 13.28 -3.42 -1.69
N THR A 132 13.85 -3.22 -0.50
CA THR A 132 14.29 -1.90 -0.06
C THR A 132 15.52 -1.41 -0.82
N GLU A 133 16.44 -2.30 -1.21
CA GLU A 133 17.55 -1.99 -2.12
C GLU A 133 17.03 -1.46 -3.48
N LYS A 134 16.02 -2.12 -4.05
CA LYS A 134 15.40 -1.68 -5.31
C LYS A 134 14.72 -0.31 -5.23
N ILE A 135 14.12 0.02 -4.09
CA ILE A 135 13.57 1.37 -3.89
C ILE A 135 14.68 2.41 -3.72
N GLN A 136 15.73 2.10 -2.97
CA GLN A 136 16.86 3.01 -2.77
C GLN A 136 17.57 3.37 -4.09
N ASP A 137 17.58 2.43 -5.03
CA ASP A 137 18.03 2.61 -6.41
C ASP A 137 17.25 3.67 -7.22
N ILE A 138 16.04 4.04 -6.77
CA ILE A 138 15.14 5.01 -7.40
C ILE A 138 15.05 6.29 -6.56
N ASP A 139 15.02 6.15 -5.24
CA ASP A 139 14.72 7.19 -4.27
C ASP A 139 15.92 7.47 -3.35
N HIS A 140 16.82 8.30 -3.85
CA HIS A 140 18.02 8.72 -3.12
C HIS A 140 17.71 9.70 -1.97
N GLU A 141 16.55 10.38 -2.01
CA GLU A 141 16.12 11.35 -0.99
C GLU A 141 15.32 10.69 0.15
N SER A 142 15.09 9.37 0.07
CA SER A 142 14.31 8.60 1.04
C SER A 142 12.87 9.09 1.22
N GLU A 143 12.26 9.60 0.15
CA GLU A 143 10.86 10.01 0.09
C GLU A 143 9.88 8.89 0.47
N PHE A 144 10.18 7.63 0.14
CA PHE A 144 9.33 6.46 0.40
C PHE A 144 9.73 5.68 1.66
N GLY A 145 10.75 6.13 2.40
CA GLY A 145 11.15 5.55 3.69
C GLY A 145 11.85 4.18 3.64
N ALA A 146 12.11 3.63 2.46
CA ALA A 146 12.76 2.32 2.32
C ALA A 146 14.22 2.29 2.81
N SER A 147 14.92 3.43 2.74
CA SER A 147 16.32 3.53 3.18
C SER A 147 16.48 3.26 4.68
N ILE A 148 15.54 3.72 5.51
CA ILE A 148 15.53 3.50 6.96
C ILE A 148 15.36 2.01 7.25
N VAL A 149 14.46 1.34 6.54
CA VAL A 149 14.24 -0.10 6.70
C VAL A 149 15.50 -0.86 6.30
N LEU A 150 16.11 -0.52 5.15
CA LEU A 150 17.34 -1.16 4.70
C LEU A 150 18.47 -1.00 5.73
N ASP A 151 18.70 0.21 6.23
CA ASP A 151 19.71 0.51 7.25
C ASP A 151 19.51 -0.35 8.51
N ILE A 152 18.27 -0.49 9.01
CA ILE A 152 17.96 -1.37 10.14
C ILE A 152 18.28 -2.84 9.83
N LEU A 153 17.98 -3.31 8.62
CA LEU A 153 18.18 -4.71 8.22
C LEU A 153 19.65 -5.09 7.95
N THR A 154 20.52 -4.10 7.73
CA THR A 154 21.94 -4.33 7.38
C THR A 154 22.92 -4.06 8.52
N ARG A 155 22.43 -3.78 9.72
CA ARG A 155 23.23 -3.55 10.93
C ARG A 155 23.61 -4.84 11.64
#